data_AF-A0A5C5RJ52-F1
#
_entry.id   AF-A0A5C5RJ52-F1
#
_cell.length_a   1.000
_cell.length_b   1.000
_cell.length_c   1.000
_cell.angle_alpha   90.00
_cell.angle_beta   90.00
_cell.angle_gamma   90.00
#
_symmetry.space_group_name_H-M   'P 1'
#
loop_
_entity.id
_entity.type
_entity.pdbx_description
1 polymer ?
#
loop_
_entity_poly.entity_id
_entity_poly.type
_entity_poly.pdbx_seq_one_letter_code
_entity_poly.pdbx_strand_id
1 'polypeptide(L)' 'MVEIRDGYRRYTVGSHLIFYRARSEGVDVVRVLHQRMDPTRHL' A
#
# COMPACT_ATOMS: atom_id res chain seq x y z
N MET A 1 -16.58 -5.54 -2.60
CA MET A 1 -15.32 -5.80 -3.29
C MET A 1 -14.62 -4.46 -3.44
N VAL A 2 -13.78 -4.07 -2.49
CA VAL A 2 -13.01 -2.81 -2.62
C VAL A 2 -11.90 -3.12 -3.62
N GLU A 3 -12.19 -2.89 -4.90
CA GLU A 3 -11.15 -2.78 -5.91
C GLU A 3 -10.19 -1.69 -5.42
N ILE A 4 -8.96 -2.10 -5.11
CA ILE A 4 -7.85 -1.17 -5.02
C ILE A 4 -7.78 -0.53 -6.40
N ARG A 5 -8.33 0.69 -6.51
CA ARG A 5 -8.45 1.48 -7.75
C ARG A 5 -7.23 1.27 -8.64
N ASP A 6 -7.45 1.00 -9.92
CA ASP A 6 -6.41 0.69 -10.90
C ASP A 6 -5.16 1.58 -10.74
N GLY A 7 -4.00 0.94 -10.68
CA GLY A 7 -2.69 1.58 -10.55
C GLY A 7 -2.15 1.70 -9.12
N TYR A 8 -2.95 1.44 -8.09
CA TYR A 8 -2.46 1.36 -6.71
C TYR A 8 -1.81 -0.01 -6.44
N ARG A 9 -0.60 0.03 -5.89
CA ARG A 9 0.23 -1.13 -5.54
C ARG A 9 0.57 -1.09 -4.06
N ARG A 10 0.90 -2.25 -3.49
CA ARG A 10 1.39 -2.38 -2.12
C ARG A 10 2.69 -3.16 -2.06
N TYR A 11 3.58 -2.80 -1.13
CA TYR A 11 4.86 -3.46 -0.91
C TYR A 11 5.16 -3.55 0.59
N THR A 12 5.61 -4.72 1.05
CA THR A 12 5.98 -4.96 2.45
C THR A 12 7.49 -4.89 2.62
N VAL A 13 7.95 -4.11 3.60
CA VAL A 13 9.37 -4.03 3.98
C VAL A 13 9.51 -4.00 5.49
N GLY A 14 10.16 -5.03 6.04
CA GLY A 14 10.21 -5.25 7.48
C GLY A 14 8.80 -5.24 8.08
N SER A 15 8.60 -4.41 9.11
CA SER A 15 7.31 -4.24 9.78
C SER A 15 6.37 -3.21 9.11
N HIS A 16 6.66 -2.74 7.90
CA HIS A 16 5.87 -1.69 7.24
C HIS A 16 5.22 -2.18 5.95
N LEU A 17 4.01 -1.67 5.69
CA LEU A 17 3.25 -1.85 4.46
C LEU A 17 3.14 -0.49 3.75
N ILE A 18 3.71 -0.41 2.55
CA ILE A 18 3.74 0.79 1.72
C ILE A 18 2.65 0.68 0.65
N PHE A 19 1.82 1.72 0.52
CA PHE A 19 0.87 1.89 -0.57
C PHE A 19 1.37 2.98 -1.50
N TYR A 20 1.46 2.67 -2.78
CA TYR A 20 2.05 3.57 -3.77
C TYR A 20 1.40 3.41 -5.15
N ARG A 21 1.69 4.35 -6.05
CA ARG A 21 1.33 4.25 -7.47
C ARG A 21 2.59 4.37 -8.31
N ALA A 22 2.75 3.47 -9.29
CA ALA A 22 3.83 3.58 -10.27
C ALA A 22 3.48 4.62 -11.35
N ARG A 23 4.46 5.44 -11.71
CA ARG A 23 4.41 6.43 -12.79
C ARG A 23 5.56 6.17 -13.77
N SER A 24 5.49 6.76 -14.96
CA SER A 24 6.57 6.69 -15.96
C SER A 24 7.88 7.23 -15.42
N GLU A 25 7.83 8.32 -14.65
CA GLU A 25 9.01 8.99 -14.08
C GLU A 25 9.29 8.67 -12.61
N GLY A 26 8.56 7.74 -11.98
CA GLY A 26 8.81 7.42 -10.57
C GLY A 26 7.66 6.74 -9.83
N VAL A 27 7.57 7.01 -8.52
CA VAL A 27 6.58 6.41 -7.63
C VAL A 27 5.99 7.44 -6.68
N ASP A 28 4.67 7.50 -6.64
CA ASP A 28 3.92 8.31 -5.66
C ASP A 28 3.65 7.44 -4.43
N VAL A 29 4.30 7.73 -3.30
CA VAL A 29 4.00 7.04 -2.03
C VAL A 29 2.77 7.69 -1.40
N VAL A 30 1.69 6.93 -1.29
CA VAL A 30 0.40 7.43 -0.79
C VAL A 30 0.30 7.26 0.71
N ARG A 31 0.71 6.10 1.24
CA ARG A 31 0.75 5.82 2.68
C ARG A 31 1.83 4.81 3.03
N VAL A 32 2.32 4.90 4.26
CA VAL A 32 3.12 3.87 4.90
C VAL A 32 2.43 3.53 6.23
N LEU A 33 2.04 2.27 6.38
CA LEU A 33 1.45 1.75 7.60
C LEU A 33 2.45 0.84 8.31
N HIS A 34 2.42 0.84 9.63
CA HIS A 34 3.03 -0.25 10.39
C HIS A 34 2.12 -1.49 10.28
N GLN A 35 2.67 -2.70 10.17
CA GLN A 35 1.93 -3.96 10.00
C GLN A 35 0.92 -4.26 11.14
N ARG A 36 1.11 -3.61 12.30
CA ARG A 36 0.16 -3.69 13.44
C ARG A 36 -1.08 -2.82 13.26
N MET A 37 -1.05 -1.91 12.29
CA MET A 37 -2.16 -1.04 11.88
C MET A 37 -2.83 -1.53 10.59
N ASP A 38 -2.51 -2.73 10.08
CA ASP A 38 -3.14 -3.25 8.87
C ASP A 38 -4.63 -3.54 9.13
N PRO A 39 -5.57 -2.81 8.48
CA PRO A 39 -7.00 -3.00 8.68
C PRO A 39 -7.51 -4.34 8.12
N THR A 40 -6.73 -5.05 7.30
CA THR A 40 -7.09 -6.42 6.85
C THR A 40 -6.93 -7.49 7.93
N ARG A 41 -6.34 -7.16 9.09
CA ARG A 41 -6.18 -8.09 10.21
C ARG A 41 -7.47 -8.33 11.02
N HIS A 42 -8.57 -7.65 10.70
CA HIS A 42 -9.88 -7.84 11.32
C HIS A 42 -10.94 -8.34 10.33
N LEU A 43 -10.62 -9.41 9.60
CA LEU A 43 -11.62 -10.28 8.97
C LEU A 43 -11.60 -11.64 9.67
#